data_AF-A0A8T7F7X4-F1
#
_entry.id   AF-A0A8T7F7X4-F1
#
_cell.length_a   1.000
_cell.length_b   1.000
_cell.length_c   1.000
_cell.angle_alpha   90.00
_cell.angle_beta   90.00
_cell.angle_gamma   90.00
#
_symmetry.space_group_name_H-M   'P 1'
#
loop_
_entity.id
_entity.type
_entity.pdbx_description
1 polymer ?
#
loop_
_entity_poly.entity_id
_entity_poly.type
_entity_poly.pdbx_seq_one_letter_code
_entity_poly.pdbx_strand_id
1 'polypeptide(L)'
;MIDSPKDIVQASNFLNIQFTPDTWQLVSTELEVPTTLVEAKPDGLIVHPVFVQARQLPSASLSPAQIMRIVLGWAPESRAWRLGMLLLDPSMTKYDTAQMQWCELAEWPDDTFAGRVNGAKVAGQSLARLLNRPFQFVDPNTQPRVAAFINSDQPEISMSAENVARPAVQTHRFPAVYSTGNDIPSEIIPHPTIPELETFPTEPSVKDKPVELQYPEVTLAPLPLKFSHWKFAHTSVGVRWQRVQSWWAVNIGRVLLFGALCVLFLILGIGANTSGLADVEPTWLPTVGLLVGVLMLGSLIVTLWRMFNATSVLVDTHKKEVYNKGMVLPFVNWRVPFSQIEYVLVSQTAPQSQGRRSKTDPMKINMDTWIHVFDGQQFHLIADLEGVEGRSHAWDMVKQHIQNPNRRPLQLAEYDTPAHQAALQIANRIGVPVYVEFA
;
A
#
# COMPACT_ATOMS: atom_id res chain seq x y z
N MET A 1 44.44 13.51 -19.50
CA MET A 1 43.17 12.77 -19.40
C MET A 1 42.07 13.78 -19.70
N ILE A 2 41.32 13.59 -20.78
CA ILE A 2 40.16 14.44 -21.09
C ILE A 2 39.00 13.75 -20.38
N ASP A 3 38.39 14.40 -19.39
CA ASP A 3 37.20 13.88 -18.72
C ASP A 3 36.10 13.72 -19.77
N SER A 4 35.60 12.50 -19.93
CA SER A 4 34.47 12.25 -20.82
C SER A 4 33.26 13.04 -20.34
N PRO A 5 32.44 13.60 -21.25
CA PRO A 5 31.26 14.35 -20.86
C PRO A 5 30.36 13.47 -19.98
N LYS A 6 29.96 14.01 -18.83
CA LYS A 6 29.12 13.33 -17.85
C LYS A 6 27.65 13.66 -18.13
N ASP A 7 26.85 12.63 -18.38
CA ASP A 7 25.41 12.80 -18.56
C ASP A 7 24.74 12.96 -17.20
N ILE A 8 23.78 13.89 -17.11
CA ILE A 8 23.06 14.22 -15.88
C ILE A 8 21.55 14.10 -16.10
N VAL A 9 20.89 13.33 -15.25
CA VAL A 9 19.42 13.19 -15.23
C VAL A 9 18.91 13.62 -13.86
N GLN A 10 18.13 14.69 -13.82
CA GLN A 10 17.53 15.20 -12.58
C GLN A 10 16.32 14.36 -12.19
N ALA A 11 16.22 13.98 -10.91
CA ALA A 11 15.11 13.29 -10.28
C ALA A 11 14.51 14.13 -9.14
N SER A 12 13.41 13.66 -8.55
CA SER A 12 12.80 14.27 -7.36
C SER A 12 13.75 14.30 -6.16
N ASN A 13 13.36 15.04 -5.12
CA ASN A 13 14.07 15.12 -3.85
C ASN A 13 15.52 15.60 -4.00
N PHE A 14 15.76 16.55 -4.92
CA PHE A 14 17.08 17.12 -5.21
C PHE A 14 18.13 16.06 -5.55
N LEU A 15 17.72 14.98 -6.24
CA LEU A 15 18.61 13.90 -6.66
C LEU A 15 19.02 14.09 -8.12
N ASN A 16 20.30 13.87 -8.40
CA ASN A 16 20.86 13.86 -9.74
C ASN A 16 21.53 12.51 -10.00
N ILE A 17 21.16 11.85 -11.09
CA ILE A 17 21.85 10.68 -11.59
C ILE A 17 22.91 11.14 -12.57
N GLN A 18 24.14 10.67 -12.35
CA GLN A 18 25.35 11.19 -12.94
C GLN A 18 26.14 9.99 -13.48
N PHE A 19 26.31 9.85 -14.80
CA PHE A 19 26.92 8.64 -15.36
C PHE A 19 27.84 8.89 -16.55
N THR A 20 28.80 7.98 -16.70
CA THR A 20 29.73 7.82 -17.83
C THR A 20 29.71 6.34 -18.23
N PRO A 21 30.50 5.88 -19.22
CA PRO A 21 30.61 4.46 -19.52
C PRO A 21 31.09 3.60 -18.35
N ASP A 22 31.91 4.16 -17.45
CA ASP A 22 32.62 3.42 -16.39
C ASP A 22 32.15 3.78 -14.98
N THR A 23 31.31 4.81 -14.83
CA THR A 23 30.82 5.27 -13.53
C THR A 23 29.34 5.59 -13.58
N TRP A 24 28.64 5.28 -12.49
CA TRP A 24 27.26 5.71 -12.28
C TRP A 24 27.12 6.15 -10.83
N GLN A 25 26.54 7.32 -10.59
CA GLN A 25 26.44 7.92 -9.27
C GLN A 25 25.05 8.53 -9.07
N LEU A 26 24.48 8.35 -7.89
CA LEU A 26 23.33 9.08 -7.39
C LEU A 26 23.82 10.14 -6.42
N VAL A 27 23.60 11.41 -6.74
CA VAL A 27 24.13 12.55 -5.98
C VAL A 27 22.95 13.37 -5.45
N SER A 28 22.93 13.62 -4.13
CA SER A 28 22.01 14.61 -3.54
C SER A 28 22.61 16.00 -3.62
N THR A 29 21.80 16.96 -4.08
CA THR A 29 22.11 18.39 -4.10
C THR A 29 21.31 19.17 -3.07
N GLU A 30 20.68 18.48 -2.10
CA GLU A 30 19.96 19.14 -1.00
C GLU A 30 20.92 19.79 -0.01
N LEU A 31 22.11 19.21 0.18
CA LEU A 31 23.16 19.72 1.05
C LEU A 31 24.01 20.77 0.34
N GLU A 32 24.63 21.67 1.11
CA GLU A 32 25.56 22.70 0.60
C GLU A 32 26.69 22.10 -0.25
N VAL A 33 27.12 20.89 0.10
CA VAL A 33 28.10 20.12 -0.66
C VAL A 33 27.38 18.92 -1.30
N PRO A 34 27.37 18.81 -2.65
CA PRO A 34 26.80 17.67 -3.34
C PRO A 34 27.38 16.36 -2.80
N THR A 35 26.51 15.47 -2.35
CA THR A 35 26.91 14.24 -1.65
C THR A 35 26.50 13.02 -2.46
N THR A 36 27.48 12.16 -2.79
CA THR A 36 27.23 10.90 -3.48
C THR A 36 26.58 9.90 -2.50
N LEU A 37 25.32 9.56 -2.77
CA LEU A 37 24.54 8.61 -1.98
C LEU A 37 24.78 7.17 -2.41
N VAL A 38 24.93 6.94 -3.72
CA VAL A 38 25.22 5.63 -4.30
C VAL A 38 26.25 5.81 -5.40
N GLU A 39 27.31 5.02 -5.38
CA GLU A 39 28.27 4.91 -6.47
C GLU A 39 28.29 3.46 -6.96
N ALA A 40 28.09 3.27 -8.26
CA ALA A 40 28.20 1.98 -8.90
C ALA A 40 29.53 1.86 -9.64
N LYS A 41 30.12 0.67 -9.53
CA LYS A 41 31.34 0.23 -10.17
C LYS A 41 31.14 -1.21 -10.69
N PRO A 42 32.03 -1.73 -11.54
CA PRO A 42 31.91 -3.11 -12.03
C PRO A 42 31.90 -4.17 -10.93
N ASP A 43 32.50 -3.89 -9.78
CA ASP A 43 32.59 -4.77 -8.60
C ASP A 43 31.39 -4.65 -7.64
N GLY A 44 30.48 -3.69 -7.84
CA GLY A 44 29.29 -3.53 -7.02
C GLY A 44 28.82 -2.10 -6.80
N LEU A 45 28.04 -1.90 -5.75
CA LEU A 45 27.58 -0.60 -5.28
C LEU A 45 28.26 -0.24 -3.95
N ILE A 46 28.76 0.98 -3.85
CA ILE A 46 29.15 1.62 -2.60
C ILE A 46 28.03 2.58 -2.23
N VAL A 47 27.48 2.43 -1.03
CA VAL A 47 26.29 3.13 -0.58
C VAL A 47 26.61 3.96 0.65
N HIS A 48 26.22 5.23 0.64
CA HIS A 48 26.40 6.13 1.76
C HIS A 48 25.56 5.65 2.97
N PRO A 49 26.08 5.72 4.22
CA PRO A 49 25.37 5.20 5.41
C PRO A 49 23.95 5.74 5.60
N VAL A 50 23.72 7.02 5.30
CA VAL A 50 22.39 7.63 5.36
C VAL A 50 21.40 6.94 4.42
N PHE A 51 21.86 6.57 3.21
CA PHE A 51 21.04 5.86 2.24
C PHE A 51 20.80 4.40 2.65
N VAL A 52 21.81 3.74 3.24
CA VAL A 52 21.67 2.39 3.83
C VAL A 52 20.56 2.36 4.87
N GLN A 53 20.57 3.33 5.80
CA GLN A 53 19.55 3.43 6.85
C GLN A 53 18.18 3.74 6.27
N ALA A 54 18.09 4.72 5.36
CA ALA A 54 16.82 5.15 4.76
C ALA A 54 16.14 4.04 3.94
N ARG A 55 16.92 3.16 3.30
CA ARG A 55 16.42 2.05 2.48
C ARG A 55 16.51 0.69 3.15
N GLN A 56 16.92 0.64 4.42
CA GLN A 56 17.10 -0.59 5.21
C GLN A 56 17.93 -1.64 4.46
N LEU A 57 19.07 -1.21 3.91
CA LEU A 57 19.97 -2.10 3.18
C LEU A 57 20.81 -2.94 4.14
N PRO A 58 21.16 -4.19 3.78
CA PRO A 58 21.92 -5.08 4.65
C PRO A 58 23.35 -4.60 4.90
N SER A 59 23.92 -3.83 3.97
CA SER A 59 25.30 -3.38 4.02
C SER A 59 25.53 -2.10 3.21
N ALA A 60 26.60 -1.37 3.54
CA ALA A 60 27.06 -0.21 2.79
C ALA A 60 27.78 -0.57 1.47
N SER A 61 28.03 -1.85 1.22
CA SER A 61 28.55 -2.36 -0.04
C SER A 61 27.67 -3.52 -0.51
N LEU A 62 27.18 -3.45 -1.74
CA LEU A 62 26.38 -4.50 -2.36
C LEU A 62 27.14 -5.09 -3.54
N SER A 63 27.42 -6.38 -3.47
CA SER A 63 27.98 -7.10 -4.60
C SER A 63 26.95 -7.19 -5.74
N PRO A 64 27.37 -7.28 -7.01
CA PRO A 64 26.44 -7.48 -8.12
C PRO A 64 25.58 -8.73 -7.90
N ALA A 65 26.09 -9.78 -7.25
CA ALA A 65 25.36 -11.02 -6.99
C ALA A 65 24.10 -10.82 -6.14
N GLN A 66 24.08 -9.79 -5.28
CA GLN A 66 22.92 -9.43 -4.47
C GLN A 66 21.87 -8.62 -5.26
N ILE A 67 22.21 -8.15 -6.45
CA ILE A 67 21.32 -7.34 -7.30
C ILE A 67 20.78 -8.26 -8.38
N MET A 68 19.48 -8.56 -8.34
CA MET A 68 18.84 -9.44 -9.32
C MET A 68 18.67 -8.74 -10.67
N ARG A 69 18.13 -7.51 -10.65
CA ARG A 69 17.88 -6.69 -11.84
C ARG A 69 17.66 -5.23 -11.47
N ILE A 70 17.83 -4.37 -12.47
CA ILE A 70 17.48 -2.95 -12.41
C ILE A 70 16.12 -2.76 -13.09
N VAL A 71 15.22 -2.01 -12.45
CA VAL A 71 13.87 -1.77 -12.96
C VAL A 71 13.59 -0.29 -13.04
N LEU A 72 13.07 0.16 -14.18
CA LEU A 72 12.41 1.45 -14.33
C LEU A 72 10.93 1.18 -14.64
N GLY A 73 10.05 1.56 -13.73
CA GLY A 73 8.62 1.28 -13.87
C GLY A 73 7.73 2.44 -13.42
N TRP A 74 6.52 2.45 -13.96
CA TRP A 74 5.45 3.34 -13.49
C TRP A 74 4.80 2.80 -12.22
N ALA A 75 4.74 3.62 -11.16
CA ALA A 75 4.01 3.34 -9.93
C ALA A 75 2.65 4.06 -9.96
N PRO A 76 1.54 3.35 -10.18
CA PRO A 76 0.22 3.98 -10.32
C PRO A 76 -0.25 4.66 -9.04
N GLU A 77 0.18 4.18 -7.87
CA GLU A 77 -0.23 4.70 -6.55
C GLU A 77 0.29 6.12 -6.31
N SER A 78 1.56 6.38 -6.68
CA SER A 78 2.18 7.71 -6.56
C SER A 78 2.12 8.53 -7.85
N ARG A 79 1.67 7.91 -8.96
CA ARG A 79 1.70 8.51 -10.31
C ARG A 79 3.10 9.02 -10.64
N ALA A 80 4.09 8.17 -10.44
CA ALA A 80 5.49 8.51 -10.66
C ALA A 80 6.25 7.36 -11.31
N TRP A 81 7.25 7.71 -12.11
CA TRP A 81 8.25 6.76 -12.57
C TRP A 81 9.27 6.51 -11.47
N ARG A 82 9.63 5.25 -11.24
CA ARG A 82 10.59 4.85 -10.22
C ARG A 82 11.69 4.01 -10.83
N LEU A 83 12.93 4.43 -10.61
CA LEU A 83 14.12 3.65 -10.87
C LEU A 83 14.56 3.00 -9.56
N GLY A 84 14.73 1.69 -9.58
CA GLY A 84 15.21 0.95 -8.42
C GLY A 84 15.83 -0.38 -8.80
N MET A 85 16.19 -1.14 -7.78
CA MET A 85 16.79 -2.45 -7.91
C MET A 85 16.03 -3.48 -7.08
N LEU A 86 15.95 -4.70 -7.61
CA LEU A 86 15.46 -5.85 -6.87
C LEU A 86 16.65 -6.58 -6.25
N LEU A 87 16.65 -6.66 -4.93
CA LEU A 87 17.70 -7.28 -4.15
C LEU A 87 17.34 -8.71 -3.77
N LEU A 88 18.36 -9.57 -3.76
CA LEU A 88 18.30 -10.92 -3.23
C LEU A 88 18.79 -10.91 -1.79
N ASP A 89 18.05 -11.60 -0.91
CA ASP A 89 18.52 -11.86 0.44
C ASP A 89 19.78 -12.75 0.39
N PRO A 90 20.91 -12.33 0.99
CA PRO A 90 22.14 -13.11 0.97
C PRO A 90 22.03 -14.47 1.69
N SER A 91 21.00 -14.68 2.53
CA SER A 91 20.74 -15.94 3.22
C SER A 91 20.09 -17.01 2.32
N MET A 92 19.65 -16.63 1.12
CA MET A 92 18.90 -17.52 0.22
C MET A 92 19.81 -18.41 -0.63
N THR A 93 19.52 -19.72 -0.60
CA THR A 93 20.18 -20.73 -1.45
C THR A 93 19.39 -21.03 -2.74
N LYS A 94 18.16 -20.54 -2.88
CA LYS A 94 17.31 -20.70 -4.08
C LYS A 94 16.57 -19.41 -4.42
N TYR A 95 16.33 -19.21 -5.71
CA TYR A 95 15.57 -18.09 -6.28
C TYR A 95 14.07 -18.16 -5.95
N ASP A 96 13.70 -17.99 -4.69
CA ASP A 96 12.31 -17.74 -4.33
C ASP A 96 12.02 -16.24 -4.52
N THR A 97 11.12 -15.96 -5.47
CA THR A 97 10.70 -14.59 -5.82
C THR A 97 9.88 -13.92 -4.72
N ALA A 98 9.37 -14.66 -3.74
CA ALA A 98 8.52 -14.15 -2.67
C ALA A 98 9.27 -13.24 -1.67
N GLN A 99 10.60 -13.28 -1.62
CA GLN A 99 11.40 -12.55 -0.63
C GLN A 99 12.34 -11.51 -1.28
N MET A 100 12.03 -11.05 -2.49
CA MET A 100 12.80 -9.98 -3.13
C MET A 100 12.50 -8.63 -2.47
N GLN A 101 13.55 -7.90 -2.09
CA GLN A 101 13.40 -6.55 -1.54
C GLN A 101 13.52 -5.52 -2.67
N TRP A 102 12.53 -4.65 -2.79
CA TRP A 102 12.63 -3.47 -3.65
C TRP A 102 13.46 -2.38 -2.96
N CYS A 103 14.50 -1.89 -3.63
CA CYS A 103 15.25 -0.71 -3.20
C CYS A 103 15.13 0.40 -4.26
N GLU A 104 14.38 1.44 -3.93
CA GLU A 104 14.21 2.61 -4.78
C GLU A 104 15.44 3.53 -4.78
N LEU A 105 15.89 3.92 -5.97
CA LEU A 105 17.03 4.82 -6.18
C LEU A 105 16.60 6.24 -6.51
N ALA A 106 15.60 6.40 -7.39
CA ALA A 106 15.14 7.72 -7.86
C ALA A 106 13.66 7.67 -8.30
N GLU A 107 12.99 8.81 -8.21
CA GLU A 107 11.58 8.99 -8.56
C GLU A 107 11.38 10.23 -9.45
N TRP A 108 10.39 10.18 -10.34
CA TRP A 108 9.96 11.31 -11.18
C TRP A 108 8.41 11.38 -11.28
N PRO A 109 7.77 12.41 -10.72
CA PRO A 109 6.32 12.59 -10.77
C PRO A 109 5.81 12.94 -12.19
N ASP A 110 4.55 12.57 -12.46
CA ASP A 110 3.87 12.62 -13.77
C ASP A 110 3.95 13.97 -14.50
N ASP A 111 3.83 15.07 -13.75
CA ASP A 111 3.56 16.41 -14.29
C ASP A 111 4.67 16.99 -15.17
N THR A 112 5.88 16.43 -15.11
CA THR A 112 7.07 16.94 -15.79
C THR A 112 7.81 15.89 -16.62
N PHE A 113 7.37 14.62 -16.59
CA PHE A 113 8.24 13.51 -16.97
C PHE A 113 8.07 12.97 -18.39
N ALA A 114 6.98 13.28 -19.11
CA ALA A 114 6.75 12.74 -20.46
C ALA A 114 7.92 12.95 -21.45
N GLY A 115 8.70 14.03 -21.28
CA GLY A 115 9.92 14.29 -22.06
C GLY A 115 11.23 13.72 -21.47
N ARG A 116 11.22 13.30 -20.21
CA ARG A 116 12.41 12.86 -19.44
C ARG A 116 12.52 11.35 -19.23
N VAL A 117 11.49 10.58 -19.59
CA VAL A 117 11.48 9.09 -19.55
C VAL A 117 12.73 8.51 -20.22
N ASN A 118 13.12 9.06 -21.38
CA ASN A 118 14.28 8.58 -22.12
C ASN A 118 15.58 8.76 -21.32
N GLY A 119 15.74 9.87 -20.60
CA GLY A 119 16.91 10.11 -19.74
C GLY A 119 16.97 9.09 -18.60
N ALA A 120 15.87 8.87 -17.90
CA ALA A 120 15.81 7.86 -16.83
C ALA A 120 16.05 6.43 -17.36
N LYS A 121 15.53 6.12 -18.56
CA LYS A 121 15.75 4.83 -19.21
C LYS A 121 17.22 4.62 -19.55
N VAL A 122 17.89 5.61 -20.14
CA VAL A 122 19.34 5.55 -20.43
C VAL A 122 20.15 5.42 -19.14
N ALA A 123 19.80 6.18 -18.09
CA ALA A 123 20.45 6.09 -16.79
C ALA A 123 20.31 4.69 -16.16
N GLY A 124 19.10 4.09 -16.21
CA GLY A 124 18.86 2.73 -15.73
C GLY A 124 19.57 1.65 -16.55
N GLN A 125 19.61 1.81 -17.88
CA GLN A 125 20.36 0.92 -18.78
C GLN A 125 21.87 1.00 -18.55
N SER A 126 22.40 2.20 -18.27
CA SER A 126 23.81 2.39 -17.95
C SER A 126 24.18 1.70 -16.64
N LEU A 127 23.38 1.87 -15.59
CA LEU A 127 23.57 1.17 -14.31
C LEU A 127 23.54 -0.36 -14.48
N ALA A 128 22.55 -0.86 -15.22
CA ALA A 128 22.40 -2.28 -15.49
C ALA A 128 23.60 -2.85 -16.26
N ARG A 129 24.11 -2.11 -17.26
CA ARG A 129 25.32 -2.49 -18.01
C ARG A 129 26.54 -2.55 -17.10
N LEU A 130 26.75 -1.51 -16.28
CA LEU A 130 27.91 -1.39 -15.40
C LEU A 130 27.97 -2.53 -14.38
N LEU A 131 26.83 -2.92 -13.83
CA LEU A 131 26.72 -4.02 -12.86
C LEU A 131 26.59 -5.41 -13.51
N ASN A 132 26.56 -5.49 -14.84
CA ASN A 132 26.26 -6.70 -15.61
C ASN A 132 24.96 -7.37 -15.12
N ARG A 133 23.87 -6.61 -15.03
CA ARG A 133 22.55 -7.08 -14.60
C ARG A 133 21.46 -6.79 -15.62
N PRO A 134 20.37 -7.58 -15.65
CA PRO A 134 19.24 -7.29 -16.52
C PRO A 134 18.61 -5.93 -16.21
N PHE A 135 18.18 -5.22 -17.26
CA PHE A 135 17.35 -4.03 -17.16
C PHE A 135 15.93 -4.36 -17.59
N GLN A 136 14.94 -3.98 -16.78
CA GLN A 136 13.52 -4.13 -17.10
C GLN A 136 12.84 -2.76 -17.12
N PHE A 137 12.15 -2.47 -18.22
CA PHE A 137 11.30 -1.29 -18.34
C PHE A 137 9.84 -1.72 -18.26
N VAL A 138 9.06 -1.14 -17.36
CA VAL A 138 7.63 -1.43 -17.15
C VAL A 138 6.81 -0.21 -17.57
N ASP A 139 6.12 -0.33 -18.71
CA ASP A 139 5.29 0.75 -19.27
C ASP A 139 4.04 0.99 -18.39
N PRO A 140 3.56 2.24 -18.23
CA PRO A 140 2.34 2.57 -17.49
C PRO A 140 1.10 1.82 -17.99
N ASN A 141 1.08 1.43 -19.27
CA ASN A 141 -0.02 0.68 -19.86
C ASN A 141 0.13 -0.84 -19.68
N THR A 142 1.27 -1.30 -19.13
CA THR A 142 1.46 -2.72 -18.81
C THR A 142 0.55 -3.04 -17.63
N GLN A 143 -0.58 -3.70 -17.91
CA GLN A 143 -1.39 -4.27 -16.84
C GLN A 143 -0.49 -5.17 -15.98
N PRO A 144 -0.53 -5.04 -14.64
CA PRO A 144 0.30 -5.85 -13.76
C PRO A 144 0.05 -7.34 -14.06
N ARG A 145 1.07 -8.03 -14.59
CA ARG A 145 0.98 -9.43 -15.04
C ARG A 145 0.70 -10.44 -13.92
N VAL A 146 0.56 -9.99 -12.67
CA VAL A 146 0.14 -10.84 -11.54
C VAL A 146 -1.23 -11.49 -11.82
N ALA A 147 -2.08 -10.86 -12.64
CA ALA A 147 -3.35 -11.46 -13.07
C ALA A 147 -3.22 -12.68 -14.01
N ALA A 148 -2.09 -12.86 -14.70
CA ALA A 148 -1.95 -13.89 -15.75
C ALA A 148 -1.43 -15.24 -15.22
N PHE A 149 -0.66 -15.25 -14.13
CA PHE A 149 -0.12 -16.50 -13.56
C PHE A 149 -1.14 -17.25 -12.70
N ILE A 150 -2.11 -16.55 -12.10
CA ILE A 150 -3.11 -17.18 -11.22
C ILE A 150 -4.20 -17.95 -11.99
N ASN A 151 -4.44 -17.60 -13.27
CA ASN A 151 -5.46 -18.27 -14.10
C ASN A 151 -4.95 -19.50 -14.87
N SER A 152 -3.68 -19.90 -14.74
CA SER A 152 -3.12 -20.99 -15.56
C SER A 152 -3.22 -22.39 -14.96
N ASP A 153 -3.63 -22.53 -13.68
CA ASP A 153 -3.73 -23.83 -12.98
C ASP A 153 -5.16 -24.37 -12.85
N GLN A 154 -6.12 -23.83 -13.61
CA GLN A 154 -7.46 -24.39 -13.64
C GLN A 154 -7.57 -25.44 -14.76
N PRO A 155 -7.65 -26.76 -14.46
CA PRO A 155 -7.94 -27.74 -15.49
C PRO A 155 -9.32 -27.42 -16.06
N GLU A 156 -9.39 -27.16 -17.37
CA GLU A 156 -10.64 -27.10 -18.11
C GLU A 156 -11.35 -28.45 -17.98
N ILE A 157 -12.20 -28.59 -16.96
CA ILE A 157 -13.21 -29.63 -16.93
C ILE A 157 -14.28 -29.19 -17.93
N SER A 158 -14.05 -29.53 -19.19
CA SER A 158 -15.05 -29.52 -20.24
C SER A 158 -16.17 -30.51 -19.88
N MET A 159 -17.22 -30.04 -19.20
CA MET A 159 -18.49 -30.75 -19.16
C MET A 159 -19.25 -30.46 -20.45
N SER A 160 -19.09 -31.33 -21.43
CA SER A 160 -20.00 -31.46 -22.57
C SER A 160 -21.15 -32.40 -22.19
N ALA A 161 -22.38 -31.89 -22.21
CA ALA A 161 -23.58 -32.72 -22.18
C ALA A 161 -23.96 -33.11 -23.62
N GLU A 162 -23.94 -34.42 -23.87
CA GLU A 162 -25.00 -35.21 -24.50
C GLU A 162 -25.53 -34.76 -25.89
N ASN A 163 -25.21 -35.50 -26.97
CA ASN A 163 -26.02 -36.64 -27.47
C ASN A 163 -25.60 -37.08 -28.90
N VAL A 164 -25.93 -38.34 -29.23
CA VAL A 164 -26.07 -38.99 -30.56
C VAL A 164 -24.93 -39.84 -31.16
N ALA A 165 -25.23 -41.14 -31.21
CA ALA A 165 -24.87 -42.20 -32.16
C ALA A 165 -23.45 -42.80 -32.20
N ARG A 166 -23.41 -44.09 -31.84
CA ARG A 166 -22.37 -45.09 -32.19
C ARG A 166 -22.20 -45.19 -33.72
N PRO A 167 -20.99 -45.50 -34.20
CA PRO A 167 -20.76 -46.89 -34.61
C PRO A 167 -19.38 -47.48 -34.22
N ALA A 168 -19.43 -48.79 -33.95
CA ALA A 168 -18.48 -49.86 -34.28
C ALA A 168 -16.97 -49.58 -34.55
N VAL A 169 -16.16 -50.30 -33.75
CA VAL A 169 -14.98 -51.11 -34.14
C VAL A 169 -13.66 -50.39 -34.47
N GLN A 170 -12.67 -50.52 -33.57
CA GLN A 170 -11.39 -51.20 -33.85
C GLN A 170 -10.51 -51.30 -32.59
N THR A 171 -10.31 -52.52 -32.10
CA THR A 171 -9.27 -52.89 -31.14
C THR A 171 -7.91 -52.92 -31.83
N HIS A 172 -7.01 -52.00 -31.44
CA HIS A 172 -5.58 -52.14 -31.67
C HIS A 172 -4.84 -52.31 -30.34
N ARG A 173 -4.33 -53.55 -30.16
CA ARG A 173 -3.31 -53.93 -29.19
C ARG A 173 -2.03 -53.15 -29.49
N PHE A 174 -1.41 -52.57 -28.46
CA PHE A 174 0.01 -52.26 -28.48
C PHE A 174 0.78 -53.11 -27.46
N PRO A 175 2.03 -53.47 -27.75
CA PRO A 175 2.76 -54.51 -27.06
C PRO A 175 3.51 -54.00 -25.83
N ALA A 176 3.77 -54.94 -24.93
CA ALA A 176 4.76 -54.82 -23.88
C ALA A 176 6.15 -54.53 -24.49
N VAL A 177 6.83 -53.50 -24.01
CA VAL A 177 8.23 -53.23 -24.31
C VAL A 177 9.07 -53.56 -23.08
N TYR A 178 10.16 -54.25 -23.38
CA TYR A 178 11.05 -54.97 -22.50
C TYR A 178 11.88 -54.09 -21.58
N SER A 179 12.13 -54.68 -20.41
CA SER A 179 13.21 -54.38 -19.48
C SER A 179 14.57 -54.66 -20.12
N THR A 180 15.46 -53.66 -20.05
CA THR A 180 16.93 -53.78 -20.11
C THR A 180 17.42 -52.80 -19.03
N GLY A 181 18.02 -53.21 -17.92
CA GLY A 181 19.18 -54.08 -17.83
C GLY A 181 20.42 -53.23 -18.04
N ASN A 182 20.80 -52.43 -17.04
CA ASN A 182 22.09 -51.74 -16.99
C ASN A 182 22.67 -51.90 -15.58
N ASP A 183 23.56 -52.89 -15.47
CA ASP A 183 24.49 -53.08 -14.38
C ASP A 183 25.54 -51.95 -14.43
N ILE A 184 25.62 -51.17 -13.35
CA ILE A 184 26.72 -50.24 -13.11
C ILE A 184 27.61 -50.86 -12.02
N PRO A 185 28.93 -50.99 -12.24
CA PRO A 185 29.84 -51.53 -11.24
C PRO A 185 29.92 -50.63 -10.01
N SER A 186 29.77 -51.23 -8.84
CA SER A 186 30.02 -50.58 -7.55
C SER A 186 31.51 -50.27 -7.41
N GLU A 187 31.88 -49.00 -7.58
CA GLU A 187 33.19 -48.48 -7.23
C GLU A 187 33.22 -48.20 -5.72
N ILE A 188 34.09 -48.94 -5.04
CA ILE A 188 34.32 -48.89 -3.59
C ILE A 188 35.07 -47.59 -3.29
N ILE A 189 34.32 -46.56 -2.84
CA ILE A 189 34.92 -45.34 -2.28
C ILE A 189 35.28 -45.61 -0.82
N PRO A 190 36.55 -45.45 -0.39
CA PRO A 190 36.95 -45.62 1.00
C PRO A 190 36.27 -44.57 1.89
N HIS A 191 35.64 -45.06 2.97
CA HIS A 191 35.09 -44.27 4.05
C HIS A 191 36.19 -43.38 4.67
N PRO A 192 36.01 -42.05 4.74
CA PRO A 192 36.86 -41.20 5.54
C PRO A 192 36.55 -41.43 7.03
N THR A 193 37.57 -41.82 7.79
CA THR A 193 37.57 -41.87 9.25
C THR A 193 37.16 -40.50 9.81
N ILE A 194 35.97 -40.42 10.37
CA ILE A 194 35.49 -39.24 11.09
C ILE A 194 36.23 -39.20 12.43
N PRO A 195 36.98 -38.12 12.75
CA PRO A 195 37.58 -37.96 14.07
C PRO A 195 36.49 -37.87 15.13
N GLU A 196 36.67 -38.66 16.19
CA GLU A 196 35.89 -38.73 17.41
C GLU A 196 35.68 -37.32 17.98
N LEU A 197 34.46 -36.80 17.79
CA LEU A 197 34.07 -35.49 18.28
C LEU A 197 33.84 -35.61 19.79
N GLU A 198 34.65 -34.89 20.56
CA GLU A 198 34.50 -34.74 22.00
C GLU A 198 33.05 -34.37 22.35
N THR A 199 32.43 -35.22 23.17
CA THR A 199 31.14 -35.00 23.80
C THR A 199 31.18 -33.74 24.67
N PHE A 200 30.73 -32.61 24.13
CA PHE A 200 30.38 -31.44 24.91
C PHE A 200 29.10 -31.74 25.71
N PRO A 201 29.08 -31.49 27.03
CA PRO A 201 27.87 -31.63 27.83
C PRO A 201 26.88 -30.54 27.41
N THR A 202 25.88 -30.96 26.64
CA THR A 202 24.76 -30.13 26.20
C THR A 202 23.56 -30.44 27.06
N GLU A 203 23.35 -29.65 28.11
CA GLU A 203 22.02 -29.50 28.71
C GLU A 203 21.64 -28.02 28.58
N PRO A 204 21.04 -27.60 27.45
CA PRO A 204 20.52 -26.26 27.31
C PRO A 204 19.35 -26.14 28.28
N SER A 205 19.58 -25.38 29.35
CA SER A 205 18.59 -25.01 30.35
C SER A 205 17.26 -24.63 29.68
N VAL A 206 16.28 -25.53 29.77
CA VAL A 206 14.87 -25.31 29.40
C VAL A 206 14.25 -24.36 30.42
N LYS A 207 14.59 -23.08 30.34
CA LYS A 207 14.00 -21.96 31.08
C LYS A 207 14.10 -20.78 30.12
N ASP A 208 13.06 -20.34 29.42
CA ASP A 208 11.72 -20.09 29.88
C ASP A 208 10.75 -20.31 28.72
N LYS A 209 9.68 -21.12 28.91
CA LYS A 209 8.53 -21.01 28.01
C LYS A 209 8.03 -19.57 28.12
N PRO A 210 7.87 -18.83 27.01
CA PRO A 210 7.27 -17.51 27.04
C PRO A 210 5.97 -17.62 27.82
N VAL A 211 5.86 -16.88 28.93
CA VAL A 211 4.63 -16.81 29.70
C VAL A 211 3.59 -16.24 28.75
N GLU A 212 2.70 -17.09 28.25
CA GLU A 212 1.60 -16.70 27.39
C GLU A 212 0.71 -15.76 28.20
N LEU A 213 0.83 -14.46 27.92
CA LEU A 213 0.06 -13.44 28.60
C LEU A 213 -1.41 -13.68 28.25
N GLN A 214 -2.18 -14.16 29.22
CA GLN A 214 -3.62 -14.34 29.07
C GLN A 214 -4.28 -12.96 29.04
N TYR A 215 -4.62 -12.51 27.84
CA TYR A 215 -5.42 -11.29 27.67
C TYR A 215 -6.90 -11.61 27.87
N PRO A 216 -7.69 -10.66 28.40
CA PRO A 216 -9.13 -10.84 28.47
C PRO A 216 -9.69 -10.98 27.05
N GLU A 217 -10.56 -11.96 26.86
CA GLU A 217 -11.30 -12.13 25.61
C GLU A 217 -12.27 -10.95 25.43
N VAL A 218 -12.07 -10.17 24.36
CA VAL A 218 -12.88 -8.99 24.07
C VAL A 218 -14.07 -9.41 23.19
N THR A 219 -15.28 -9.27 23.72
CA THR A 219 -16.51 -9.55 22.98
C THR A 219 -16.79 -8.46 21.94
N LEU A 220 -17.15 -8.85 20.72
CA LEU A 220 -17.58 -7.92 19.67
C LEU A 220 -18.78 -7.08 20.11
N ALA A 221 -18.71 -5.75 20.00
CA ALA A 221 -19.83 -4.90 20.34
C ALA A 221 -20.96 -5.04 19.30
N PRO A 222 -22.23 -4.94 19.74
CA PRO A 222 -23.38 -5.01 18.86
C PRO A 222 -23.44 -3.80 17.93
N LEU A 223 -23.98 -4.01 16.73
CA LEU A 223 -24.28 -2.93 15.80
C LEU A 223 -25.58 -2.21 16.22
N PRO A 224 -25.70 -0.88 15.97
CA PRO A 224 -24.82 -0.04 15.17
C PRO A 224 -23.64 0.57 15.96
N LEU A 225 -22.48 0.64 15.31
CA LEU A 225 -21.33 1.42 15.79
C LEU A 225 -21.41 2.85 15.25
N LYS A 226 -21.23 3.84 16.14
CA LYS A 226 -21.31 5.27 15.82
C LYS A 226 -19.92 5.87 15.89
N PHE A 227 -19.64 6.74 14.91
CA PHE A 227 -18.42 7.52 14.78
C PHE A 227 -18.82 8.98 14.53
N SER A 228 -17.87 9.92 14.63
CA SER A 228 -18.14 11.36 14.47
C SER A 228 -18.91 11.71 13.19
N HIS A 229 -18.51 11.10 12.07
CA HIS A 229 -19.12 11.35 10.75
C HIS A 229 -19.65 10.10 10.06
N TRP A 230 -19.52 8.93 10.69
CA TRP A 230 -19.89 7.64 10.12
C TRP A 230 -20.78 6.85 11.07
N LYS A 231 -21.59 5.98 10.47
CA LYS A 231 -22.37 4.96 11.16
C LYS A 231 -22.18 3.64 10.44
N PHE A 232 -21.80 2.63 11.20
CA PHE A 232 -21.74 1.25 10.74
C PHE A 232 -22.93 0.49 11.30
N ALA A 233 -23.80 -0.04 10.43
CA ALA A 233 -25.08 -0.61 10.85
C ALA A 233 -25.47 -1.83 10.01
N HIS A 234 -26.31 -2.68 10.59
CA HIS A 234 -26.99 -3.74 9.87
C HIS A 234 -27.96 -3.18 8.83
N THR A 235 -28.06 -3.91 7.73
CA THR A 235 -29.08 -3.77 6.69
C THR A 235 -29.72 -5.14 6.46
N SER A 236 -30.81 -5.20 5.70
CA SER A 236 -31.46 -6.48 5.37
C SER A 236 -30.55 -7.43 4.58
N VAL A 237 -29.54 -6.90 3.87
CA VAL A 237 -28.66 -7.67 2.99
C VAL A 237 -27.21 -7.82 3.49
N GLY A 238 -26.88 -7.28 4.65
CA GLY A 238 -25.50 -7.26 5.16
C GLY A 238 -25.23 -6.06 6.07
N VAL A 239 -24.06 -5.44 5.94
CA VAL A 239 -23.66 -4.27 6.74
C VAL A 239 -23.28 -3.08 5.87
N ARG A 240 -23.59 -1.87 6.36
CA ARG A 240 -23.38 -0.62 5.61
C ARG A 240 -22.61 0.40 6.44
N TRP A 241 -21.61 1.01 5.80
CA TRP A 241 -21.02 2.28 6.20
C TRP A 241 -21.75 3.42 5.52
N GLN A 242 -22.26 4.36 6.32
CA GLN A 242 -22.94 5.54 5.82
C GLN A 242 -22.62 6.77 6.66
N ARG A 243 -22.69 7.95 6.05
CA ARG A 243 -22.56 9.22 6.77
C ARG A 243 -23.75 9.42 7.70
N VAL A 244 -23.50 9.97 8.89
CA VAL A 244 -24.56 10.32 9.86
C VAL A 244 -25.42 11.49 9.34
N GLN A 245 -26.70 11.53 9.72
CA GLN A 245 -27.60 12.63 9.31
C GLN A 245 -27.12 14.00 9.77
N SER A 246 -26.45 14.09 10.92
CA SER A 246 -25.87 15.35 11.43
C SER A 246 -24.80 15.91 10.49
N TRP A 247 -24.01 15.05 9.81
CA TRP A 247 -23.04 15.48 8.81
C TRP A 247 -23.73 16.18 7.64
N TRP A 248 -24.87 15.65 7.18
CA TRP A 248 -25.67 16.29 6.13
C TRP A 248 -26.24 17.62 6.58
N ALA A 249 -26.85 17.67 7.77
CA ALA A 249 -27.42 18.89 8.32
C ALA A 249 -26.38 20.02 8.44
N VAL A 250 -25.17 19.71 8.94
CA VAL A 250 -24.07 20.68 9.06
C VAL A 250 -23.61 21.17 7.68
N ASN A 251 -23.44 20.29 6.69
CA ASN A 251 -23.00 20.70 5.36
C ASN A 251 -24.08 21.48 4.59
N ILE A 252 -25.36 21.09 4.70
CA ILE A 252 -26.49 21.86 4.14
C ILE A 252 -26.53 23.25 4.78
N GLY A 253 -26.40 23.35 6.10
CA GLY A 253 -26.34 24.63 6.81
C GLY A 253 -25.20 25.53 6.31
N ARG A 254 -24.00 24.95 6.10
CA ARG A 254 -22.86 25.66 5.51
C ARG A 254 -23.13 26.14 4.08
N VAL A 255 -23.71 25.27 3.24
CA VAL A 255 -24.09 25.61 1.86
C VAL A 255 -25.08 26.77 1.83
N LEU A 256 -26.12 26.73 2.67
CA LEU A 256 -27.12 27.81 2.76
C LEU A 256 -26.49 29.12 3.24
N LEU A 257 -25.67 29.07 4.31
CA LEU A 257 -25.02 30.24 4.87
C LEU A 257 -24.05 30.88 3.87
N PHE A 258 -23.13 30.10 3.30
CA PHE A 258 -22.18 30.61 2.31
C PHE A 258 -22.86 31.04 1.03
N GLY A 259 -23.93 30.36 0.60
CA GLY A 259 -24.74 30.80 -0.53
C GLY A 259 -25.37 32.17 -0.29
N ALA A 260 -26.01 32.37 0.87
CA ALA A 260 -26.64 33.64 1.23
C ALA A 260 -25.60 34.78 1.33
N LEU A 261 -24.47 34.54 2.01
CA LEU A 261 -23.41 35.54 2.12
C LEU A 261 -22.77 35.86 0.77
N CYS A 262 -22.51 34.86 -0.06
CA CYS A 262 -21.97 35.06 -1.41
C CYS A 262 -22.87 35.96 -2.25
N VAL A 263 -24.18 35.66 -2.29
CA VAL A 263 -25.16 36.50 -3.01
C VAL A 263 -25.19 37.92 -2.46
N LEU A 264 -25.19 38.09 -1.14
CA LEU A 264 -25.17 39.40 -0.49
C LEU A 264 -23.92 40.22 -0.88
N PHE A 265 -22.72 39.63 -0.77
CA PHE A 265 -21.47 40.30 -1.13
C PHE A 265 -21.39 40.65 -2.61
N LEU A 266 -21.89 39.78 -3.50
CA LEU A 266 -21.95 40.07 -4.92
C LEU A 266 -22.92 41.21 -5.24
N ILE A 267 -24.12 41.22 -4.65
CA ILE A 267 -25.10 42.31 -4.84
C ILE A 267 -24.54 43.64 -4.32
N LEU A 268 -23.97 43.65 -3.11
CA LEU A 268 -23.39 44.87 -2.53
C LEU A 268 -22.18 45.35 -3.33
N GLY A 269 -21.29 44.45 -3.74
CA GLY A 269 -20.11 44.79 -4.54
C GLY A 269 -20.46 45.32 -5.93
N ILE A 270 -21.37 44.66 -6.65
CA ILE A 270 -21.84 45.12 -7.97
C ILE A 270 -22.63 46.41 -7.84
N GLY A 271 -23.55 46.49 -6.86
CA GLY A 271 -24.37 47.66 -6.62
C GLY A 271 -23.55 48.91 -6.31
N ALA A 272 -22.56 48.81 -5.41
CA ALA A 272 -21.66 49.91 -5.09
C ALA A 272 -20.88 50.43 -6.31
N ASN A 273 -20.47 49.54 -7.23
CA ASN A 273 -19.74 49.92 -8.44
C ASN A 273 -20.61 50.51 -9.55
N THR A 274 -21.91 50.18 -9.60
CA THR A 274 -22.78 50.50 -10.74
C THR A 274 -23.79 51.61 -10.46
N SER A 275 -24.25 51.73 -9.22
CA SER A 275 -25.44 52.54 -8.91
C SER A 275 -25.16 54.01 -8.59
N GLY A 276 -23.91 54.39 -8.30
CA GLY A 276 -23.58 55.74 -7.84
C GLY A 276 -24.34 56.18 -6.59
N LEU A 277 -24.96 55.25 -5.85
CA LEU A 277 -25.85 55.54 -4.73
C LEU A 277 -25.11 55.96 -3.45
N ALA A 278 -23.81 55.69 -3.36
CA ALA A 278 -22.95 56.17 -2.28
C ALA A 278 -21.49 56.18 -2.73
N ASP A 279 -20.79 57.30 -2.54
CA ASP A 279 -19.33 57.33 -2.64
C ASP A 279 -18.75 56.57 -1.44
N VAL A 280 -18.24 55.37 -1.70
CA VAL A 280 -17.63 54.52 -0.68
C VAL A 280 -16.16 54.91 -0.57
N GLU A 281 -15.80 55.61 0.51
CA GLU A 281 -14.40 55.79 0.90
C GLU A 281 -13.98 54.70 1.89
N PRO A 282 -12.92 53.91 1.62
CA PRO A 282 -12.04 54.00 0.45
C PRO A 282 -12.59 53.28 -0.80
N THR A 283 -12.22 53.79 -1.98
CA THR A 283 -12.73 53.33 -3.29
C THR A 283 -12.44 51.87 -3.63
N TRP A 284 -11.50 51.21 -2.93
CA TRP A 284 -11.19 49.80 -3.14
C TRP A 284 -12.12 48.84 -2.37
N LEU A 285 -12.92 49.34 -1.42
CA LEU A 285 -13.76 48.51 -0.55
C LEU A 285 -14.78 47.65 -1.33
N PRO A 286 -15.48 48.15 -2.36
CA PRO A 286 -16.38 47.32 -3.19
C PRO A 286 -15.65 46.15 -3.87
N THR A 287 -14.43 46.36 -4.35
CA THR A 287 -13.59 45.32 -4.97
C THR A 287 -13.23 44.23 -3.97
N VAL A 288 -12.95 44.59 -2.72
CA VAL A 288 -12.72 43.59 -1.66
C VAL A 288 -13.99 42.81 -1.36
N GLY A 289 -15.16 43.47 -1.35
CA GLY A 289 -16.45 42.79 -1.23
C GLY A 289 -16.68 41.74 -2.32
N LEU A 290 -16.38 42.08 -3.58
CA LEU A 290 -16.44 41.13 -4.71
C LEU A 290 -15.47 39.97 -4.55
N LEU A 291 -14.22 40.25 -4.15
CA LEU A 291 -13.21 39.20 -3.92
C LEU A 291 -13.68 38.22 -2.84
N VAL A 292 -14.21 38.72 -1.72
CA VAL A 292 -14.80 37.88 -0.66
C VAL A 292 -15.96 37.06 -1.22
N GLY A 293 -16.84 37.66 -2.03
CA GLY A 293 -17.93 36.95 -2.71
C GLY A 293 -17.44 35.78 -3.58
N VAL A 294 -16.36 35.97 -4.35
CA VAL A 294 -15.76 34.92 -5.19
C VAL A 294 -15.12 33.82 -4.35
N LEU A 295 -14.42 34.16 -3.27
CA LEU A 295 -13.84 33.16 -2.34
C LEU A 295 -14.93 32.33 -1.65
N MET A 296 -16.05 32.96 -1.27
CA MET A 296 -17.21 32.25 -0.74
C MET A 296 -17.85 31.34 -1.80
N LEU A 297 -17.94 31.77 -3.06
CA LEU A 297 -18.43 30.94 -4.16
C LEU A 297 -17.54 29.70 -4.36
N GLY A 298 -16.21 29.87 -4.33
CA GLY A 298 -15.27 28.75 -4.40
C GLY A 298 -15.48 27.75 -3.25
N SER A 299 -15.63 28.27 -2.02
CA SER A 299 -15.90 27.44 -0.82
C SER A 299 -17.23 26.69 -0.91
N LEU A 300 -18.26 27.33 -1.47
CA LEU A 300 -19.57 26.75 -1.74
C LEU A 300 -19.46 25.59 -2.75
N ILE A 301 -18.73 25.80 -3.87
CA ILE A 301 -18.49 24.77 -4.88
C ILE A 301 -17.77 23.57 -4.28
N VAL A 302 -16.70 23.79 -3.51
CA VAL A 302 -15.96 22.71 -2.83
C VAL A 302 -16.86 21.93 -1.86
N THR A 303 -17.72 22.62 -1.10
CA THR A 303 -18.63 21.97 -0.15
C THR A 303 -19.69 21.13 -0.86
N LEU A 304 -20.30 21.67 -1.92
CA LEU A 304 -21.24 20.93 -2.76
C LEU A 304 -20.58 19.71 -3.41
N TRP A 305 -19.37 19.87 -3.95
CA TRP A 305 -18.61 18.78 -4.54
C TRP A 305 -18.35 17.64 -3.54
N ARG A 306 -17.98 17.98 -2.29
CA ARG A 306 -17.83 16.99 -1.20
C ARG A 306 -19.14 16.28 -0.86
N MET A 307 -20.28 16.97 -0.92
CA MET A 307 -21.59 16.37 -0.70
C MET A 307 -22.02 15.44 -1.84
N PHE A 308 -21.78 15.81 -3.09
CA PHE A 308 -22.08 14.96 -4.24
C PHE A 308 -21.20 13.71 -4.31
N ASN A 309 -19.94 13.84 -3.89
CA ASN A 309 -19.01 12.72 -3.77
C ASN A 309 -19.11 11.99 -2.42
N ALA A 310 -20.15 12.24 -1.63
CA ALA A 310 -20.40 11.46 -0.43
C ALA A 310 -20.75 10.02 -0.83
N THR A 311 -19.97 9.06 -0.32
CA THR A 311 -20.13 7.64 -0.63
C THR A 311 -20.64 6.85 0.57
N SER A 312 -21.23 5.71 0.27
CA SER A 312 -21.61 4.66 1.21
C SER A 312 -20.99 3.35 0.75
N VAL A 313 -20.51 2.54 1.69
CA VAL A 313 -19.95 1.23 1.36
C VAL A 313 -20.87 0.16 1.92
N LEU A 314 -21.29 -0.77 1.06
CA LEU A 314 -22.12 -1.91 1.44
C LEU A 314 -21.30 -3.18 1.32
N VAL A 315 -21.31 -3.98 2.38
CA VAL A 315 -20.86 -5.37 2.37
C VAL A 315 -22.12 -6.23 2.24
N ASP A 316 -22.43 -6.67 1.03
CA ASP A 316 -23.63 -7.43 0.68
C ASP A 316 -23.34 -8.93 0.84
N THR A 317 -23.90 -9.54 1.88
CA THR A 317 -23.67 -10.96 2.18
C THR A 317 -24.48 -11.89 1.29
N HIS A 318 -25.57 -11.41 0.67
CA HIS A 318 -26.35 -12.22 -0.27
C HIS A 318 -25.64 -12.34 -1.61
N LYS A 319 -25.14 -11.22 -2.13
CA LYS A 319 -24.41 -11.19 -3.40
C LYS A 319 -22.93 -11.55 -3.26
N LYS A 320 -22.42 -11.62 -2.02
CA LYS A 320 -21.01 -11.83 -1.70
C LYS A 320 -20.10 -10.82 -2.41
N GLU A 321 -20.45 -9.54 -2.31
CA GLU A 321 -19.68 -8.43 -2.88
C GLU A 321 -19.59 -7.25 -1.90
N VAL A 322 -18.46 -6.55 -1.91
CA VAL A 322 -18.28 -5.25 -1.27
C VAL A 322 -18.31 -4.19 -2.36
N TYR A 323 -19.11 -3.14 -2.21
CA TYR A 323 -19.12 -2.06 -3.20
C TYR A 323 -19.32 -0.68 -2.57
N ASN A 324 -18.71 0.31 -3.21
CA ASN A 324 -18.86 1.72 -2.88
C ASN A 324 -19.85 2.38 -3.83
N LYS A 325 -20.89 2.98 -3.26
CA LYS A 325 -21.97 3.63 -3.99
C LYS A 325 -22.09 5.08 -3.54
N GLY A 326 -22.24 5.99 -4.50
CA GLY A 326 -22.62 7.37 -4.25
C GLY A 326 -23.95 7.46 -3.48
N MET A 327 -24.02 8.38 -2.52
CA MET A 327 -25.22 8.56 -1.70
C MET A 327 -26.31 9.34 -2.43
N VAL A 328 -25.92 10.36 -3.19
CA VAL A 328 -26.85 11.22 -3.96
C VAL A 328 -27.12 10.64 -5.34
N LEU A 329 -26.07 10.26 -6.05
CA LEU A 329 -26.14 9.68 -7.38
C LEU A 329 -25.88 8.18 -7.27
N PRO A 330 -26.67 7.31 -7.93
CA PRO A 330 -26.60 5.86 -7.75
C PRO A 330 -25.37 5.20 -8.41
N PHE A 331 -24.33 5.98 -8.71
CA PHE A 331 -23.10 5.48 -9.31
C PHE A 331 -22.35 4.58 -8.33
N VAL A 332 -21.84 3.46 -8.86
CA VAL A 332 -20.96 2.53 -8.14
C VAL A 332 -19.54 2.88 -8.54
N ASN A 333 -18.75 3.36 -7.58
CA ASN A 333 -17.38 3.76 -7.83
C ASN A 333 -16.47 2.54 -8.03
N TRP A 334 -16.66 1.52 -7.20
CA TRP A 334 -15.94 0.26 -7.29
C TRP A 334 -16.75 -0.88 -6.65
N ARG A 335 -16.40 -2.11 -7.03
CA ARG A 335 -17.00 -3.34 -6.54
C ARG A 335 -15.95 -4.44 -6.51
N VAL A 336 -15.93 -5.21 -5.42
CA VAL A 336 -15.02 -6.34 -5.22
C VAL A 336 -15.83 -7.55 -4.75
N PRO A 337 -15.84 -8.66 -5.51
CA PRO A 337 -16.39 -9.94 -5.06
C PRO A 337 -15.62 -10.48 -3.84
N PHE A 338 -16.31 -11.13 -2.89
CA PHE A 338 -15.67 -11.71 -1.69
C PHE A 338 -14.56 -12.70 -2.05
N SER A 339 -14.68 -13.42 -3.16
CA SER A 339 -13.68 -14.38 -3.63
C SER A 339 -12.34 -13.75 -4.05
N GLN A 340 -12.32 -12.43 -4.29
CA GLN A 340 -11.10 -11.70 -4.62
C GLN A 340 -10.50 -11.03 -3.39
N ILE A 341 -11.27 -10.87 -2.31
CA ILE A 341 -10.78 -10.20 -1.11
C ILE A 341 -9.88 -11.18 -0.35
N GLU A 342 -8.61 -10.81 -0.18
CA GLU A 342 -7.64 -11.63 0.56
C GLU A 342 -7.71 -11.32 2.06
N TYR A 343 -7.80 -10.04 2.42
CA TYR A 343 -7.88 -9.61 3.82
C TYR A 343 -8.48 -8.19 3.96
N VAL A 344 -8.89 -7.88 5.18
CA VAL A 344 -9.25 -6.52 5.61
C VAL A 344 -8.03 -5.90 6.29
N LEU A 345 -7.66 -4.69 5.89
CA LEU A 345 -6.55 -3.94 6.51
C LEU A 345 -7.08 -2.76 7.31
N VAL A 346 -6.60 -2.62 8.54
CA VAL A 346 -6.80 -1.45 9.37
C VAL A 346 -5.48 -0.66 9.41
N SER A 347 -5.40 0.41 8.63
CA SER A 347 -4.27 1.34 8.69
C SER A 347 -4.58 2.38 9.76
N GLN A 348 -3.61 2.76 10.58
CA GLN A 348 -3.85 3.69 11.69
C GLN A 348 -2.65 4.57 12.02
N THR A 349 -2.91 5.74 12.61
CA THR A 349 -1.83 6.54 13.22
C THR A 349 -1.34 5.91 14.52
N ALA A 350 -0.14 6.29 14.97
CA ALA A 350 0.37 5.84 16.25
C ALA A 350 -0.60 6.22 17.38
N PRO A 351 -1.12 5.25 18.16
CA PRO A 351 -2.14 5.52 19.16
C PRO A 351 -1.60 6.44 20.25
N GLN A 352 -2.39 7.44 20.60
CA GLN A 352 -2.08 8.38 21.66
C GLN A 352 -2.76 7.92 22.95
N SER A 353 -1.98 7.64 24.00
CA SER A 353 -2.54 7.33 25.31
C SER A 353 -3.22 8.56 25.92
N GLN A 354 -4.45 8.41 26.37
CA GLN A 354 -5.19 9.46 27.07
C GLN A 354 -5.21 9.20 28.59
N GLY A 355 -4.48 10.04 29.33
CA GLY A 355 -4.43 9.98 30.80
C GLY A 355 -3.35 9.05 31.36
N ARG A 356 -3.41 8.82 32.68
CA ARG A 356 -2.46 7.94 33.40
C ARG A 356 -2.99 6.51 33.42
N ARG A 357 -2.10 5.54 33.18
CA ARG A 357 -2.42 4.11 33.28
C ARG A 357 -2.72 3.74 34.73
N SER A 358 -3.91 3.21 34.99
CA SER A 358 -4.19 2.43 36.21
C SER A 358 -3.64 1.01 36.03
N LYS A 359 -3.18 0.37 37.12
CA LYS A 359 -2.58 -0.98 37.02
C LYS A 359 -3.56 -2.04 36.49
N THR A 360 -4.85 -1.84 36.73
CA THR A 360 -5.91 -2.82 36.41
C THR A 360 -6.77 -2.41 35.22
N ASP A 361 -6.83 -1.12 34.89
CA ASP A 361 -7.73 -0.64 33.84
C ASP A 361 -7.02 -0.59 32.47
N PRO A 362 -7.74 -0.93 31.39
CA PRO A 362 -7.20 -0.78 30.05
C PRO A 362 -6.84 0.69 29.77
N MET A 363 -5.76 0.89 29.01
CA MET A 363 -5.31 2.22 28.61
C MET A 363 -6.32 2.83 27.63
N LYS A 364 -6.79 4.05 27.88
CA LYS A 364 -7.57 4.80 26.90
C LYS A 364 -6.64 5.28 25.79
N ILE A 365 -7.05 5.05 24.54
CA ILE A 365 -6.26 5.40 23.35
C ILE A 365 -7.12 6.20 22.38
N ASN A 366 -6.47 7.08 21.62
CA ASN A 366 -7.07 7.82 20.51
C ASN A 366 -6.16 7.74 19.28
N MET A 367 -6.74 7.53 18.11
CA MET A 367 -6.01 7.43 16.84
C MET A 367 -6.93 7.71 15.66
N ASP A 368 -6.34 8.00 14.51
CA ASP A 368 -7.05 8.02 13.24
C ASP A 368 -6.94 6.64 12.61
N THR A 369 -8.00 6.19 11.94
CA THR A 369 -8.10 4.82 11.43
C THR A 369 -8.74 4.79 10.05
N TRP A 370 -8.13 4.06 9.14
CA TRP A 370 -8.63 3.76 7.81
C TRP A 370 -8.86 2.26 7.66
N ILE A 371 -10.05 1.89 7.18
CA ILE A 371 -10.41 0.50 6.93
C ILE A 371 -10.38 0.28 5.42
N HIS A 372 -9.62 -0.71 4.98
CA HIS A 372 -9.48 -1.10 3.58
C HIS A 372 -9.84 -2.58 3.39
N VAL A 373 -10.29 -2.95 2.20
CA VAL A 373 -10.21 -4.33 1.70
C VAL A 373 -9.13 -4.42 0.64
N PHE A 374 -8.34 -5.50 0.68
CA PHE A 374 -7.33 -5.79 -0.32
C PHE A 374 -7.80 -6.94 -1.21
N ASP A 375 -7.75 -6.73 -2.53
CA ASP A 375 -8.23 -7.69 -3.53
C ASP A 375 -7.12 -8.50 -4.21
N GLY A 376 -5.91 -8.50 -3.62
CA GLY A 376 -4.70 -9.06 -4.21
C GLY A 376 -3.92 -8.08 -5.10
N GLN A 377 -4.54 -6.96 -5.51
CA GLN A 377 -3.92 -5.97 -6.39
C GLN A 377 -3.92 -4.55 -5.80
N GLN A 378 -5.04 -4.12 -5.24
CA GLN A 378 -5.23 -2.75 -4.77
C GLN A 378 -5.99 -2.71 -3.45
N PHE A 379 -5.82 -1.60 -2.74
CA PHE A 379 -6.58 -1.30 -1.54
C PHE A 379 -7.81 -0.47 -1.87
N HIS A 380 -8.97 -0.95 -1.44
CA HIS A 380 -10.22 -0.20 -1.56
C HIS A 380 -10.62 0.36 -0.20
N LEU A 381 -10.62 1.68 -0.07
CA LEU A 381 -10.99 2.38 1.15
C LEU A 381 -12.48 2.21 1.46
N ILE A 382 -12.78 1.55 2.58
CA ILE A 382 -14.14 1.37 3.11
C ILE A 382 -14.57 2.59 3.94
N ALA A 383 -13.72 3.00 4.89
CA ALA A 383 -14.05 4.07 5.82
C ALA A 383 -12.77 4.78 6.29
N ASP A 384 -12.88 6.09 6.43
CA ASP A 384 -11.88 7.00 6.99
C ASP A 384 -12.46 7.62 8.28
N LEU A 385 -11.83 7.30 9.41
CA LEU A 385 -12.34 7.53 10.75
C LEU A 385 -11.34 8.35 11.56
N GLU A 386 -11.67 9.61 11.79
CA GLU A 386 -10.86 10.53 12.60
C GLU A 386 -11.20 10.41 14.09
N GLY A 387 -10.17 10.51 14.94
CA GLY A 387 -10.32 10.60 16.40
C GLY A 387 -11.05 9.41 17.02
N VAL A 388 -10.70 8.19 16.60
CA VAL A 388 -11.29 6.96 17.11
C VAL A 388 -10.77 6.68 18.51
N GLU A 389 -11.65 6.90 19.49
CA GLU A 389 -11.39 6.55 20.88
C GLU A 389 -11.63 5.07 21.14
N GLY A 390 -10.79 4.48 21.99
CA GLY A 390 -10.97 3.11 22.45
C GLY A 390 -10.07 2.76 23.62
N ARG A 391 -9.82 1.46 23.78
CA ARG A 391 -9.09 0.90 24.92
C ARG A 391 -8.04 -0.09 24.46
N SER A 392 -6.94 -0.20 25.20
CA SER A 392 -5.89 -1.20 24.99
C SER A 392 -5.65 -1.96 26.30
N HIS A 393 -5.91 -3.25 26.30
CA HIS A 393 -5.57 -4.16 27.40
C HIS A 393 -4.08 -4.55 27.38
N ALA A 394 -3.43 -4.47 26.22
CA ALA A 394 -2.04 -4.84 26.00
C ALA A 394 -1.13 -3.64 25.62
N TRP A 395 -1.23 -2.53 26.35
CA TRP A 395 -0.57 -1.27 25.96
C TRP A 395 0.96 -1.34 25.81
N ASP A 396 1.62 -2.17 26.63
CA ASP A 396 3.06 -2.35 26.53
C ASP A 396 3.47 -3.03 25.23
N MET A 397 2.66 -3.98 24.74
CA MET A 397 2.85 -4.57 23.42
C MET A 397 2.60 -3.53 22.33
N VAL A 398 1.52 -2.75 22.42
CA VAL A 398 1.21 -1.70 21.44
C VAL A 398 2.40 -0.74 21.27
N LYS A 399 3.06 -0.35 22.36
CA LYS A 399 4.29 0.47 22.30
C LYS A 399 5.43 -0.20 21.53
N GLN A 400 5.64 -1.50 21.72
CA GLN A 400 6.67 -2.24 20.98
C GLN A 400 6.35 -2.30 19.48
N HIS A 401 5.07 -2.48 19.14
CA HIS A 401 4.63 -2.50 17.75
C HIS A 401 4.76 -1.13 17.07
N ILE A 402 4.60 -0.03 17.80
CA ILE A 402 4.87 1.32 17.25
C ILE A 402 6.34 1.46 16.84
N GLN A 403 7.27 0.81 17.55
CA GLN A 403 8.69 0.84 17.23
C GLN A 403 9.06 -0.04 16.03
N ASN A 404 8.23 -1.05 15.73
CA ASN A 404 8.43 -2.00 14.64
C ASN A 404 7.15 -2.06 13.78
N PRO A 405 6.94 -1.08 12.89
CA PRO A 405 5.72 -0.95 12.10
C PRO A 405 5.67 -2.04 11.01
N ASN A 406 5.28 -3.23 11.43
CA ASN A 406 5.01 -4.36 10.55
C ASN A 406 3.51 -4.68 10.56
N ARG A 407 3.00 -5.08 9.40
CA ARG A 407 1.66 -5.62 9.28
C ARG A 407 1.51 -6.86 10.17
N ARG A 408 0.44 -6.92 10.95
CA ARG A 408 0.20 -8.02 11.88
C ARG A 408 -1.28 -8.34 12.02
N PRO A 409 -1.66 -9.59 12.38
CA PRO A 409 -3.04 -9.94 12.63
C PRO A 409 -3.65 -9.04 13.72
N LEU A 410 -4.88 -8.59 13.51
CA LEU A 410 -5.58 -7.77 14.48
C LEU A 410 -5.90 -8.57 15.76
N GLN A 411 -5.50 -8.03 16.90
CA GLN A 411 -5.90 -8.53 18.22
C GLN A 411 -6.68 -7.45 18.98
N LEU A 412 -7.94 -7.72 19.33
CA LEU A 412 -8.79 -6.75 20.04
C LEU A 412 -8.28 -6.42 21.45
N ALA A 413 -7.48 -7.30 22.07
CA ALA A 413 -6.82 -7.00 23.34
C ALA A 413 -5.85 -5.81 23.22
N GLU A 414 -5.28 -5.58 22.05
CA GLU A 414 -4.39 -4.46 21.77
C GLU A 414 -5.16 -3.21 21.36
N TYR A 415 -6.20 -3.39 20.54
CA TYR A 415 -7.01 -2.30 20.02
C TYR A 415 -8.50 -2.60 20.14
N ASP A 416 -9.05 -2.36 21.32
CA ASP A 416 -10.49 -2.40 21.56
C ASP A 416 -11.09 -1.04 21.19
N THR A 417 -11.19 -0.76 19.89
CA THR A 417 -11.83 0.44 19.36
C THR A 417 -13.01 0.09 18.44
N PRO A 418 -14.02 0.97 18.29
CA PRO A 418 -15.14 0.71 17.39
C PRO A 418 -14.70 0.47 15.94
N ALA A 419 -13.60 1.06 15.48
CA ALA A 419 -13.08 0.85 14.12
C ALA A 419 -12.54 -0.58 13.94
N HIS A 420 -11.73 -1.06 14.88
CA HIS A 420 -11.19 -2.42 14.88
C HIS A 420 -12.27 -3.48 14.99
N GLN A 421 -13.26 -3.25 15.86
CA GLN A 421 -14.41 -4.14 15.95
C GLN A 421 -15.25 -4.14 14.67
N ALA A 422 -15.43 -2.99 14.01
CA ALA A 422 -16.11 -2.92 12.72
C ALA A 422 -15.34 -3.67 11.63
N ALA A 423 -14.02 -3.54 11.57
CA ALA A 423 -13.17 -4.29 10.65
C ALA A 423 -13.27 -5.80 10.87
N LEU A 424 -13.21 -6.27 12.11
CA LEU A 424 -13.39 -7.69 12.45
C LEU A 424 -14.78 -8.20 12.07
N GLN A 425 -15.81 -7.38 12.26
CA GLN A 425 -17.17 -7.69 11.82
C GLN A 425 -17.34 -7.76 10.29
N ILE A 426 -16.60 -6.96 9.52
CA ILE A 426 -16.57 -7.03 8.05
C ILE A 426 -15.86 -8.30 7.62
N ALA A 427 -14.66 -8.54 8.13
CA ALA A 427 -13.86 -9.72 7.85
C ALA A 427 -14.58 -11.03 8.16
N ASN A 428 -15.24 -11.14 9.33
CA ASN A 428 -16.02 -12.32 9.69
C ASN A 428 -17.18 -12.60 8.72
N ARG A 429 -17.75 -11.57 8.08
CA ARG A 429 -18.82 -11.73 7.08
C ARG A 429 -18.30 -12.12 5.70
N ILE A 430 -17.10 -11.66 5.36
CA ILE A 430 -16.42 -11.99 4.10
C ILE A 430 -15.77 -13.38 4.19
N GLY A 431 -15.27 -13.76 5.36
CA GLY A 431 -14.51 -15.00 5.59
C GLY A 431 -13.00 -14.83 5.39
N VAL A 432 -12.45 -13.67 5.72
CA VAL A 432 -11.03 -13.32 5.51
C VAL A 432 -10.37 -12.85 6.80
N PRO A 433 -9.03 -12.90 6.95
CA PRO A 433 -8.34 -12.34 8.11
C PRO A 433 -8.37 -10.80 8.13
N VAL A 434 -8.11 -10.24 9.33
CA VAL A 434 -7.88 -8.80 9.53
C VAL A 434 -6.44 -8.56 9.92
N TYR A 435 -5.81 -7.58 9.29
CA TYR A 435 -4.50 -7.08 9.67
C TYR A 435 -4.58 -5.63 10.13
N VAL A 436 -3.61 -5.23 10.96
CA VAL A 436 -3.38 -3.85 11.38
C VAL A 436 -1.97 -3.41 10.98
N GLU A 437 -1.84 -2.17 10.55
CA GLU A 437 -0.60 -1.55 10.08
C GLU A 437 -0.57 -0.07 10.49
N PHE A 438 0.61 0.44 10.86
CA PHE A 438 0.78 1.86 11.16
C PHE A 438 1.08 2.64 9.89
N ALA A 439 0.38 3.76 9.70
CA ALA A 439 0.52 4.66 8.56
C ALA A 439 1.71 5.60 8.69
#